data_AF-A0A2W1BAF8-F1
#
_entry.id   AF-A0A2W1BAF8-F1
#
_cell.length_a   1.000
_cell.length_b   1.000
_cell.length_c   1.000
_cell.angle_alpha   90.00
_cell.angle_beta   90.00
_cell.angle_gamma   90.00
#
_symmetry.space_group_name_H-M   'P 1'
#
loop_
_entity.id
_entity.type
_entity.pdbx_description
1 polymer ?
#
loop_
_entity_poly.entity_id
_entity_poly.type
_entity_poly.pdbx_seq_one_letter_code
_entity_poly.pdbx_strand_id
1 'polypeptide(L)'
;MAGPYFEELTQALGAEADPATRRVAEGAATATTERLRGLLESVRASLVAAGPSGDSLRAALDRLQQIGAAYDETGIELAAEQTYARAGALRTDVELPLAHESAPEATARLLGMQSYVRRASVPELDPDIDQHELAIDRRLLLQRLTPSVAVDAPHQIDELEAGFGIFRRRYIELYVQRHRAFHEIVATWRREFTQEHAARLNALRLLNAIPQLGAPVGSDLALRAERILARVPHCDFANADVREALPLEPRCPGCDLDLMAAPPSAEVAAWHDDCLTALRLQQRRLARAAIARATGNGADPAIDRFLRVVQASDVLPLIEVMDESVQALIREMLAEH
;
A
#
# COMPACT_ATOMS: atom_id res chain seq x y z
N MET A 1 9.84 -5.82 44.69
CA MET A 1 9.96 -6.93 43.74
C MET A 1 10.52 -6.31 42.49
N ALA A 2 11.47 -6.97 41.83
CA ALA A 2 11.96 -6.45 40.56
C ALA A 2 10.79 -6.31 39.59
N GLY A 3 10.76 -5.21 38.84
CA GLY A 3 9.78 -5.05 37.79
C GLY A 3 10.08 -5.97 36.60
N PRO A 4 9.09 -6.20 35.73
CA PRO A 4 9.21 -7.16 34.63
C PRO A 4 10.25 -6.74 33.59
N TYR A 5 10.56 -5.44 33.43
CA TYR A 5 11.54 -4.98 32.45
C TYR A 5 12.97 -5.15 32.94
N PHE A 6 13.23 -4.91 34.23
CA PHE A 6 14.52 -5.11 34.87
C PHE A 6 14.91 -6.59 34.91
N GLU A 7 13.96 -7.47 35.19
CA GLU A 7 14.19 -8.93 35.13
C GLU A 7 14.56 -9.39 33.72
N GLU A 8 13.83 -8.95 32.68
CA GLU A 8 14.16 -9.29 31.28
C GLU A 8 15.51 -8.71 30.85
N LEU A 9 15.85 -7.48 31.27
CA LEU A 9 17.13 -6.85 30.93
C LEU A 9 18.32 -7.56 31.57
N THR A 10 18.21 -7.89 32.86
CA THR A 10 19.26 -8.61 33.60
C THR A 10 19.45 -10.02 33.04
N GLN A 11 18.36 -10.73 32.75
CA GLN A 11 18.40 -12.05 32.13
C GLN A 11 19.01 -11.99 30.72
N ALA A 12 18.59 -11.05 29.87
CA ALA A 12 19.08 -10.92 28.50
C ALA A 12 20.57 -10.60 28.43
N LEU A 13 21.06 -9.75 29.33
CA LEU A 13 22.49 -9.43 29.42
C LEU A 13 23.31 -10.54 30.07
N GLY A 14 22.71 -11.63 30.54
CA GLY A 14 23.43 -12.72 31.20
C GLY A 14 24.08 -12.27 32.52
N ALA A 15 23.40 -11.42 33.29
CA ALA A 15 23.76 -11.17 34.68
C ALA A 15 23.09 -12.26 35.53
N GLU A 16 23.86 -13.23 36.02
CA GLU A 16 23.36 -14.15 37.05
C GLU A 16 22.95 -13.30 38.26
N ALA A 17 21.65 -13.23 38.53
CA ALA A 17 21.15 -12.67 39.77
C ALA A 17 21.47 -13.68 40.89
N ASP A 18 22.58 -13.47 41.62
CA ASP A 18 22.82 -14.15 42.88
C ASP A 18 21.68 -13.78 43.86
N PRO A 19 20.83 -14.74 44.27
CA PRO A 19 19.64 -14.45 45.08
C PRO A 19 19.95 -14.04 46.53
N ALA A 20 21.22 -13.95 46.93
CA ALA A 20 21.59 -13.81 48.35
C ALA A 20 21.64 -12.38 48.92
N THR A 21 21.48 -11.29 48.17
CA THR A 21 21.76 -9.95 48.74
C THR A 21 20.82 -8.82 48.30
N ARG A 22 19.90 -8.41 49.19
CA ARG A 22 18.99 -7.25 49.02
C ARG A 22 19.61 -5.87 49.27
N ARG A 23 20.89 -5.78 49.69
CA ARG A 23 21.69 -4.53 49.69
C ARG A 23 22.49 -4.33 48.39
N VAL A 24 22.34 -5.25 47.44
CA VAL A 24 23.03 -5.25 46.14
C VAL A 24 22.13 -4.69 45.02
N ALA A 25 20.88 -4.29 45.30
CA ALA A 25 19.93 -3.81 44.28
C ALA A 25 20.39 -2.53 43.54
N GLU A 26 20.91 -1.52 44.23
CA GLU A 26 21.49 -0.32 43.58
C GLU A 26 22.77 -0.66 42.80
N GLY A 27 23.60 -1.57 43.32
CA GLY A 27 24.78 -2.07 42.63
C GLY A 27 24.44 -2.92 41.39
N ALA A 28 23.35 -3.67 41.43
CA ALA A 28 22.85 -4.49 40.33
C ALA A 28 22.32 -3.60 39.20
N ALA A 29 21.48 -2.60 39.50
CA ALA A 29 20.98 -1.67 38.49
C ALA A 29 22.11 -0.87 37.82
N THR A 30 23.09 -0.42 38.62
CA THR A 30 24.29 0.26 38.11
C THR A 30 25.12 -0.68 37.22
N ALA A 31 25.38 -1.91 37.65
CA ALA A 31 26.15 -2.88 36.87
C ALA A 31 25.42 -3.27 35.57
N THR A 32 24.11 -3.43 35.59
CA THR A 32 23.27 -3.72 34.42
C THR A 32 23.32 -2.59 33.39
N THR A 33 23.18 -1.34 33.84
CA THR A 33 23.21 -0.16 32.95
C THR A 33 24.63 0.12 32.42
N GLU A 34 25.68 -0.12 33.22
CA GLU A 34 27.07 -0.07 32.75
C GLU A 34 27.36 -1.12 31.69
N ARG A 35 26.92 -2.36 31.91
CA ARG A 35 27.07 -3.45 30.93
C ARG A 35 26.32 -3.15 29.63
N LEU A 36 25.09 -2.66 29.74
CA LEU A 36 24.31 -2.22 28.59
C LEU A 36 25.05 -1.11 27.83
N ARG A 37 25.55 -0.08 28.53
CA ARG A 37 26.28 1.03 27.90
C ARG A 37 27.55 0.56 27.18
N GLY A 38 28.32 -0.33 27.79
CA GLY A 38 29.51 -0.92 27.18
C GLY A 38 29.19 -1.68 25.89
N LEU A 39 28.13 -2.50 25.90
CA LEU A 39 27.62 -3.18 24.70
C LEU A 39 27.21 -2.19 23.61
N LEU A 40 26.44 -1.15 23.97
CA LEU A 40 25.99 -0.14 23.01
C LEU A 40 27.16 0.60 22.36
N GLU A 41 28.19 0.94 23.14
CA GLU A 41 29.39 1.63 22.64
C GLU A 41 30.21 0.74 21.70
N SER A 42 30.45 -0.51 22.11
CA SER A 42 31.12 -1.55 21.30
C SER A 42 30.45 -1.72 19.93
N VAL A 43 29.13 -1.92 19.92
CA VAL A 43 28.35 -2.13 18.69
C VAL A 43 28.24 -0.85 17.84
N ARG A 44 28.13 0.34 18.44
CA ARG A 44 28.13 1.60 17.68
C ARG A 44 29.46 1.82 16.95
N ALA A 45 30.58 1.44 17.56
CA ALA A 45 31.89 1.54 16.94
C ALA A 45 32.04 0.59 15.73
N SER A 46 31.49 -0.63 15.81
CA SER A 46 31.52 -1.59 14.69
C SER A 46 30.58 -1.20 13.53
N LEU A 47 29.50 -0.48 13.82
CA LEU A 47 28.46 -0.11 12.85
C LEU A 47 28.83 0.98 11.85
N VAL A 48 29.90 1.75 12.08
CA VAL A 48 30.31 2.88 11.22
C VAL A 48 30.62 2.41 9.78
N ALA A 49 30.79 1.10 9.55
CA ALA A 49 31.01 0.49 8.23
C ALA A 49 29.79 -0.24 7.62
N ALA A 50 28.64 -0.31 8.29
CA ALA A 50 27.51 -1.16 7.88
C ALA A 50 26.45 -0.40 7.07
N GLY A 51 26.02 -0.96 5.93
CA GLY A 51 25.02 -0.41 5.01
C GLY A 51 23.57 -0.36 5.54
N PRO A 52 22.54 -0.35 4.66
CA PRO A 52 21.12 -0.13 5.02
C PRO A 52 20.52 -1.21 5.94
N SER A 53 21.08 -2.43 5.99
CA SER A 53 20.66 -3.48 6.94
C SER A 53 20.88 -3.11 8.41
N GLY A 54 21.62 -2.03 8.69
CA GLY A 54 21.90 -1.53 10.03
C GLY A 54 20.75 -0.74 10.67
N ASP A 55 19.69 -0.38 9.95
CA ASP A 55 18.66 0.54 10.47
C ASP A 55 17.87 -0.05 11.64
N SER A 56 17.52 -1.33 11.60
CA SER A 56 16.89 -2.03 12.72
C SER A 56 17.79 -2.08 13.96
N LEU A 57 19.10 -2.30 13.75
CA LEU A 57 20.08 -2.33 14.83
C LEU A 57 20.31 -0.92 15.40
N ARG A 58 20.45 0.11 14.57
CA ARG A 58 20.53 1.52 14.98
C ARG A 58 19.32 1.94 15.82
N ALA A 59 18.10 1.61 15.34
CA ALA A 59 16.88 1.92 16.06
C ALA A 59 16.80 1.20 17.42
N ALA A 60 17.27 -0.05 17.51
CA ALA A 60 17.36 -0.75 18.79
C ALA A 60 18.39 -0.10 19.73
N LEU A 61 19.57 0.28 19.22
CA LEU A 61 20.60 0.97 20.01
C LEU A 61 20.12 2.33 20.53
N ASP A 62 19.33 3.07 19.75
CA ASP A 62 18.78 4.36 20.15
C ASP A 62 17.72 4.19 21.25
N ARG A 63 16.87 3.17 21.16
CA ARG A 63 15.90 2.83 22.22
C ARG A 63 16.58 2.37 23.50
N LEU A 64 17.56 1.47 23.40
CA LEU A 64 18.30 0.95 24.55
C LEU A 64 19.17 2.01 25.24
N GLN A 65 19.64 3.02 24.50
CA GLN A 65 20.38 4.14 25.09
C GLN A 65 19.54 4.92 26.11
N GLN A 66 18.23 5.01 25.92
CA GLN A 66 17.32 5.66 26.88
C GLN A 66 17.29 4.92 28.21
N ILE A 67 17.34 3.58 28.16
CA ILE A 67 17.40 2.72 29.35
C ILE A 67 18.79 2.76 30.01
N GLY A 68 19.87 2.77 29.20
CA GLY A 68 21.25 2.84 29.70
C GLY A 68 21.63 4.16 30.39
N ALA A 69 20.74 5.16 30.37
CA ALA A 69 20.88 6.43 31.09
C ALA A 69 20.29 6.41 32.52
N ALA A 70 19.56 5.35 32.89
CA ALA A 70 19.02 5.19 34.24
C ALA A 70 20.13 4.87 35.27
N TYR A 71 19.90 5.25 36.53
CA TYR A 71 20.84 5.05 37.64
C TYR A 71 20.37 4.02 38.67
N ASP A 72 19.07 3.70 38.68
CA ASP A 72 18.44 2.77 39.60
C ASP A 72 17.38 1.90 38.89
N GLU A 73 16.89 0.89 39.60
CA GLU A 73 15.89 -0.06 39.09
C GLU A 73 14.59 0.65 38.66
N THR A 74 14.15 1.64 39.43
CA THR A 74 12.92 2.40 39.13
C THR A 74 13.06 3.24 37.87
N GLY A 75 14.23 3.84 37.63
CA GLY A 75 14.54 4.55 36.40
C GLY A 75 14.59 3.62 35.18
N ILE A 76 15.12 2.41 35.33
CA ILE A 76 15.13 1.38 34.27
C ILE A 76 13.70 1.01 33.88
N GLU A 77 12.85 0.70 34.88
CA GLU A 77 11.44 0.35 34.65
C GLU A 77 10.69 1.49 33.96
N LEU A 78 10.81 2.72 34.48
CA LEU A 78 10.12 3.87 33.91
C LEU A 78 10.56 4.15 32.47
N ALA A 79 11.86 4.08 32.18
CA ALA A 79 12.37 4.26 30.82
C ALA A 79 11.87 3.14 29.90
N ALA A 80 11.89 1.88 30.36
CA ALA A 80 11.42 0.75 29.56
C ALA A 80 9.91 0.80 29.30
N GLU A 81 9.08 1.19 30.26
CA GLU A 81 7.64 1.38 30.09
C GLU A 81 7.29 2.48 29.08
N GLN A 82 8.11 3.54 29.00
CA GLN A 82 7.92 4.61 28.02
C GLN A 82 8.28 4.18 26.60
N THR A 83 9.22 3.25 26.46
CA THR A 83 9.76 2.81 25.16
C THR A 83 9.08 1.54 24.63
N TYR A 84 8.64 0.64 25.52
CA TYR A 84 8.14 -0.69 25.17
C TYR A 84 6.75 -0.93 25.73
N ALA A 85 5.86 -1.46 24.89
CA ALA A 85 4.51 -1.87 25.32
C ALA A 85 4.52 -3.18 26.13
N ARG A 86 5.60 -3.98 26.07
CA ARG A 86 5.74 -5.26 26.76
C ARG A 86 7.21 -5.59 27.03
N ALA A 87 7.50 -6.23 28.16
CA ALA A 87 8.87 -6.60 28.57
C ALA A 87 9.60 -7.51 27.56
N GLY A 88 8.90 -8.46 26.94
CA GLY A 88 9.49 -9.30 25.90
C GLY A 88 9.95 -8.54 24.64
N ALA A 89 9.52 -7.29 24.42
CA ALA A 89 10.03 -6.48 23.31
C ALA A 89 11.40 -5.86 23.64
N LEU A 90 11.65 -5.53 24.92
CA LEU A 90 12.96 -5.11 25.41
C LEU A 90 13.99 -6.23 25.21
N ARG A 91 13.64 -7.46 25.59
CA ARG A 91 14.51 -8.63 25.41
C ARG A 91 15.00 -8.78 23.96
N THR A 92 14.08 -8.72 23.00
CA THR A 92 14.41 -8.82 21.56
C THR A 92 15.36 -7.70 21.11
N ASP A 93 15.18 -6.48 21.62
CA ASP A 93 16.06 -5.36 21.31
C ASP A 93 17.45 -5.52 21.93
N VAL A 94 17.58 -6.15 23.10
CA VAL A 94 18.89 -6.45 23.76
C VAL A 94 19.62 -7.60 23.07
N GLU A 95 18.90 -8.65 22.66
CA GLU A 95 19.46 -9.80 21.93
C GLU A 95 20.13 -9.38 20.62
N LEU A 96 19.63 -8.31 19.99
CA LEU A 96 20.11 -7.87 18.69
C LEU A 96 21.55 -7.30 18.70
N PRO A 97 21.92 -6.34 19.57
CA PRO A 97 23.32 -5.93 19.77
C PRO A 97 24.22 -7.06 20.26
N LEU A 98 23.74 -7.93 21.16
CA LEU A 98 24.52 -9.08 21.66
C LEU A 98 24.88 -10.06 20.52
N ALA A 99 23.91 -10.35 19.66
CA ALA A 99 24.13 -11.18 18.48
C ALA A 99 25.09 -10.51 17.49
N HIS A 100 24.98 -9.19 17.29
CA HIS A 100 25.89 -8.47 16.41
C HIS A 100 27.33 -8.45 16.93
N GLU A 101 27.54 -8.25 18.23
CA GLU A 101 28.87 -8.28 18.84
C GLU A 101 29.52 -9.67 18.70
N SER A 102 28.73 -10.73 18.86
CA SER A 102 29.22 -12.11 18.81
C SER A 102 29.42 -12.64 17.39
N ALA A 103 28.52 -12.28 16.47
CA ALA A 103 28.47 -12.80 15.11
C ALA A 103 27.93 -11.75 14.12
N PRO A 104 28.74 -10.73 13.75
CA PRO A 104 28.28 -9.57 12.99
C PRO A 104 27.80 -9.93 11.57
N GLU A 105 28.52 -10.81 10.87
CA GLU A 105 28.16 -11.24 9.51
C GLU A 105 26.86 -12.05 9.48
N ALA A 106 26.73 -13.02 10.40
CA ALA A 106 25.53 -13.83 10.58
C ALA A 106 24.31 -12.96 10.91
N THR A 107 24.47 -12.02 11.84
CA THR A 107 23.42 -11.07 12.23
C THR A 107 23.02 -10.19 11.05
N ALA A 108 23.97 -9.68 10.27
CA ALA A 108 23.68 -8.88 9.08
C ALA A 108 22.88 -9.66 8.02
N ARG A 109 23.24 -10.94 7.77
CA ARG A 109 22.49 -11.84 6.87
C ARG A 109 21.06 -12.03 7.33
N LEU A 110 20.85 -12.35 8.62
CA LEU A 110 19.52 -12.52 9.21
C LEU A 110 18.65 -11.26 9.12
N LEU A 111 19.23 -10.10 9.44
CA LEU A 111 18.52 -8.80 9.35
C LEU A 111 18.14 -8.46 7.91
N GLY A 112 19.02 -8.74 6.94
CA GLY A 112 18.73 -8.55 5.52
C GLY A 112 17.53 -9.39 5.07
N MET A 113 17.54 -10.69 5.39
CA MET A 113 16.40 -11.57 5.10
C MET A 113 15.13 -11.12 5.81
N GLN A 114 15.21 -10.78 7.10
CA GLN A 114 14.06 -10.34 7.88
C GLN A 114 13.44 -9.06 7.31
N SER A 115 14.27 -8.07 6.95
CA SER A 115 13.82 -6.82 6.33
C SER A 115 13.09 -7.09 5.02
N TYR A 116 13.68 -7.92 4.16
CA TYR A 116 13.07 -8.31 2.89
C TYR A 116 11.71 -8.99 3.10
N VAL A 117 11.66 -10.04 3.93
CA VAL A 117 10.43 -10.83 4.15
C VAL A 117 9.34 -9.98 4.80
N ARG A 118 9.70 -9.03 5.68
CA ARG A 118 8.72 -8.09 6.27
C ARG A 118 8.10 -7.18 5.20
N ARG A 119 8.92 -6.64 4.30
CA ARG A 119 8.47 -5.70 3.25
C ARG A 119 7.78 -6.40 2.07
N ALA A 120 8.05 -7.68 1.86
CA ALA A 120 7.35 -8.56 0.92
C ALA A 120 5.92 -8.85 1.42
N SER A 121 4.96 -7.98 1.10
CA SER A 121 3.55 -8.16 1.47
C SER A 121 2.91 -9.28 0.66
N VAL A 122 2.15 -10.17 1.33
CA VAL A 122 1.44 -11.29 0.71
C VAL A 122 0.02 -11.36 1.30
N PRO A 123 -1.03 -11.56 0.48
CA PRO A 123 -2.39 -11.71 0.99
C PRO A 123 -2.55 -12.93 1.90
N GLU A 124 -3.00 -12.72 3.14
CA GLU A 124 -3.21 -13.84 4.09
C GLU A 124 -4.54 -14.58 3.88
N LEU A 125 -5.53 -13.92 3.27
CA LEU A 125 -6.90 -14.40 3.11
C LEU A 125 -7.34 -14.56 1.65
N ASP A 126 -6.39 -14.58 0.69
CA ASP A 126 -6.72 -14.84 -0.71
C ASP A 126 -7.00 -16.35 -0.89
N PRO A 127 -8.13 -16.75 -1.50
CA PRO A 127 -8.49 -18.16 -1.71
C PRO A 127 -7.59 -18.88 -2.74
N ASP A 128 -6.71 -18.15 -3.43
CA ASP A 128 -5.71 -18.75 -4.31
C ASP A 128 -4.66 -19.53 -3.50
N ILE A 129 -4.60 -20.85 -3.73
CA ILE A 129 -3.81 -21.82 -2.95
C ILE A 129 -2.33 -21.41 -2.92
N ASP A 130 -1.78 -20.99 -4.04
CA ASP A 130 -0.35 -20.63 -4.15
C ASP A 130 0.00 -19.39 -3.32
N GLN A 131 -0.94 -18.45 -3.19
CA GLN A 131 -0.76 -17.23 -2.39
C GLN A 131 -0.89 -17.52 -0.90
N HIS A 132 -1.83 -18.38 -0.53
CA HIS A 132 -2.02 -18.80 0.85
C HIS A 132 -0.79 -19.56 1.37
N GLU A 133 -0.22 -20.47 0.57
CA GLU A 133 1.04 -21.14 0.91
C GLU A 133 2.18 -20.13 1.09
N LEU A 134 2.30 -19.15 0.19
CA LEU A 134 3.34 -18.13 0.29
C LEU A 134 3.19 -17.25 1.54
N ALA A 135 1.97 -16.96 1.97
CA ALA A 135 1.70 -16.24 3.22
C ALA A 135 2.09 -17.08 4.45
N ILE A 136 1.85 -18.40 4.42
CA ILE A 136 2.32 -19.33 5.45
C ILE A 136 3.84 -19.37 5.50
N ASP A 137 4.50 -19.53 4.35
CA ASP A 137 5.97 -19.54 4.22
C ASP A 137 6.57 -18.26 4.80
N ARG A 138 5.98 -17.10 4.46
CA ARG A 138 6.38 -15.80 5.01
C ARG A 138 6.32 -15.78 6.53
N ARG A 139 5.20 -16.24 7.11
CA ARG A 139 5.00 -16.24 8.56
C ARG A 139 5.98 -17.18 9.27
N LEU A 140 6.20 -18.38 8.73
CA LEU A 140 7.14 -19.35 9.28
C LEU A 140 8.58 -18.83 9.21
N LEU A 141 8.98 -18.20 8.10
CA LEU A 141 10.28 -17.56 7.98
C LEU A 141 10.47 -16.46 9.02
N LEU A 142 9.50 -15.55 9.18
CA LEU A 142 9.59 -14.48 10.17
C LEU A 142 9.68 -14.98 11.61
N GLN A 143 9.05 -16.11 11.92
CA GLN A 143 9.17 -16.75 13.24
C GLN A 143 10.57 -17.32 13.50
N ARG A 144 11.25 -17.79 12.45
CA ARG A 144 12.59 -18.39 12.56
C ARG A 144 13.73 -17.38 12.40
N LEU A 145 13.51 -16.25 11.72
CA LEU A 145 14.50 -15.19 11.51
C LEU A 145 14.61 -14.28 12.76
N THR A 146 15.14 -14.84 13.85
CA THR A 146 15.43 -14.12 15.11
C THR A 146 16.93 -13.88 15.29
N PRO A 147 17.35 -12.78 15.94
CA PRO A 147 18.77 -12.49 16.15
C PRO A 147 19.50 -13.57 16.96
N SER A 148 18.83 -14.22 17.91
CA SER A 148 19.38 -15.29 18.75
C SER A 148 19.96 -16.47 17.96
N VAL A 149 19.40 -16.79 16.78
CA VAL A 149 19.89 -17.88 15.91
C VAL A 149 21.34 -17.65 15.49
N ALA A 150 21.78 -16.40 15.34
CA ALA A 150 23.17 -16.08 14.97
C ALA A 150 24.19 -16.60 16.00
N VAL A 151 23.80 -16.68 17.27
CA VAL A 151 24.67 -17.09 18.38
C VAL A 151 24.40 -18.53 18.77
N ASP A 152 23.14 -18.89 18.96
CA ASP A 152 22.75 -20.18 19.56
C ASP A 152 22.81 -21.34 18.57
N ALA A 153 22.57 -21.06 17.29
CA ALA A 153 22.46 -22.09 16.25
C ALA A 153 22.96 -21.61 14.88
N PRO A 154 24.24 -21.21 14.75
CA PRO A 154 24.78 -20.62 13.52
C PRO A 154 24.68 -21.56 12.30
N HIS A 155 24.70 -22.87 12.52
CA HIS A 155 24.52 -23.88 11.46
C HIS A 155 23.13 -23.82 10.80
N GLN A 156 22.11 -23.25 11.46
CA GLN A 156 20.76 -23.11 10.91
C GLN A 156 20.64 -21.94 9.93
N ILE A 157 21.62 -21.02 9.90
CA ILE A 157 21.57 -19.84 9.02
C ILE A 157 21.52 -20.26 7.56
N ASP A 158 22.35 -21.24 7.15
CA ASP A 158 22.38 -21.69 5.76
C ASP A 158 21.07 -22.39 5.36
N GLU A 159 20.41 -23.08 6.29
CA GLU A 159 19.07 -23.64 6.07
C GLU A 159 18.01 -22.53 5.93
N LEU A 160 18.08 -21.51 6.78
CA LEU A 160 17.19 -20.34 6.70
C LEU A 160 17.38 -19.57 5.39
N GLU A 161 18.61 -19.44 4.90
CA GLU A 161 18.89 -18.85 3.60
C GLU A 161 18.34 -19.65 2.44
N ALA A 162 18.44 -20.98 2.51
CA ALA A 162 17.82 -21.85 1.50
C ALA A 162 16.29 -21.66 1.48
N GLY A 163 15.66 -21.65 2.66
CA GLY A 163 14.22 -21.39 2.82
C GLY A 163 13.82 -20.01 2.31
N PHE A 164 14.58 -18.97 2.69
CA PHE A 164 14.41 -17.61 2.19
C PHE A 164 14.56 -17.53 0.67
N GLY A 165 15.54 -18.22 0.08
CA GLY A 165 15.76 -18.26 -1.36
C GLY A 165 14.60 -18.91 -2.13
N ILE A 166 13.94 -19.92 -1.54
CA ILE A 166 12.72 -20.53 -2.09
C ILE A 166 11.56 -19.53 -2.02
N PHE A 167 11.30 -18.95 -0.84
CA PHE A 167 10.26 -17.94 -0.64
C PHE A 167 10.43 -16.76 -1.60
N ARG A 168 11.64 -16.19 -1.67
CA ARG A 168 11.95 -15.03 -2.50
C ARG A 168 11.66 -15.29 -3.98
N ARG A 169 12.01 -16.47 -4.48
CA ARG A 169 11.76 -16.85 -5.88
C ARG A 169 10.27 -16.90 -6.20
N ARG A 170 9.49 -17.60 -5.36
CA ARG A 170 8.03 -17.69 -5.49
C ARG A 170 7.38 -16.31 -5.38
N TYR A 171 7.83 -15.50 -4.43
CA TYR A 171 7.37 -14.12 -4.26
C TYR A 171 7.62 -13.27 -5.51
N ILE A 172 8.82 -13.31 -6.08
CA ILE A 172 9.17 -12.55 -7.29
C ILE A 172 8.27 -12.94 -8.46
N GLU A 173 8.03 -14.24 -8.65
CA GLU A 173 7.18 -14.74 -9.72
C GLU A 173 5.75 -14.20 -9.60
N LEU A 174 5.16 -14.33 -8.41
CA LEU A 174 3.82 -13.81 -8.11
C LEU A 174 3.76 -12.28 -8.26
N TYR A 175 4.76 -11.57 -7.73
CA TYR A 175 4.81 -10.11 -7.80
C TYR A 175 4.85 -9.62 -9.24
N VAL A 176 5.74 -10.17 -10.08
CA VAL A 176 5.85 -9.76 -11.49
C VAL A 176 4.54 -10.03 -12.24
N GLN A 177 3.88 -11.15 -11.97
CA GLN A 177 2.57 -11.45 -12.57
C GLN A 177 1.51 -10.42 -12.15
N ARG A 178 1.41 -10.11 -10.86
CA ARG A 178 0.44 -9.16 -10.32
C ARG A 178 0.71 -7.72 -10.75
N HIS A 179 1.96 -7.30 -10.75
CA HIS A 179 2.40 -6.00 -11.26
C HIS A 179 1.99 -5.82 -12.73
N ARG A 180 2.27 -6.82 -13.56
CA ARG A 180 1.87 -6.80 -14.97
C ARG A 180 0.35 -6.72 -15.13
N ALA A 181 -0.40 -7.60 -14.45
CA ALA A 181 -1.85 -7.63 -14.54
C ALA A 181 -2.49 -6.31 -14.09
N PHE A 182 -2.00 -5.72 -12.99
CA PHE A 182 -2.44 -4.42 -12.50
C PHE A 182 -2.27 -3.33 -13.57
N HIS A 183 -1.08 -3.23 -14.16
CA HIS A 183 -0.79 -2.20 -15.16
C HIS A 183 -1.50 -2.45 -16.51
N GLU A 184 -1.74 -3.70 -16.91
CA GLU A 184 -2.54 -4.03 -18.11
C GLU A 184 -4.00 -3.56 -17.95
N ILE A 185 -4.60 -3.78 -16.78
CA ILE A 185 -5.96 -3.29 -16.45
C ILE A 185 -6.00 -1.75 -16.49
N VAL A 186 -5.05 -1.11 -15.82
CA VAL A 186 -4.96 0.36 -15.78
C VAL A 186 -4.74 0.96 -17.16
N ALA A 187 -3.87 0.38 -17.98
CA ALA A 187 -3.60 0.83 -19.34
C ALA A 187 -4.84 0.70 -20.23
N THR A 188 -5.67 -0.32 -20.00
CA THR A 188 -6.95 -0.48 -20.69
C THR A 188 -7.91 0.65 -20.35
N TRP A 189 -8.10 0.96 -19.07
CA TRP A 189 -8.94 2.09 -18.66
C TRP A 189 -8.44 3.44 -19.16
N ARG A 190 -7.12 3.68 -19.17
CA ARG A 190 -6.56 4.94 -19.71
C ARG A 190 -6.88 5.09 -21.20
N ARG A 191 -6.83 4.01 -21.98
CA ARG A 191 -7.22 4.02 -23.39
C ARG A 191 -8.72 4.25 -23.56
N GLU A 192 -9.56 3.47 -22.87
CA GLU A 192 -11.02 3.61 -22.89
C GLU A 192 -11.45 5.02 -22.47
N PHE A 193 -10.74 5.60 -21.49
CA PHE A 193 -10.99 6.97 -21.05
C PHE A 193 -10.75 8.00 -22.14
N THR A 194 -9.60 7.89 -22.81
CA THR A 194 -9.18 8.82 -23.86
C THR A 194 -10.05 8.68 -25.11
N GLN A 195 -10.51 7.48 -25.44
CA GLN A 195 -11.22 7.20 -26.70
C GLN A 195 -12.74 7.32 -26.55
N GLU A 196 -13.35 6.62 -25.60
CA GLU A 196 -14.81 6.50 -25.54
C GLU A 196 -15.45 7.35 -24.45
N HIS A 197 -14.84 7.40 -23.28
CA HIS A 197 -15.43 8.12 -22.15
C HIS A 197 -15.32 9.63 -22.31
N ALA A 198 -14.28 10.12 -22.98
CA ALA A 198 -14.15 11.53 -23.34
C ALA A 198 -15.36 12.00 -24.18
N ALA A 199 -15.80 11.21 -25.16
CA ALA A 199 -16.97 11.51 -25.97
C ALA A 199 -18.26 11.51 -25.14
N ARG A 200 -18.44 10.52 -24.25
CA ARG A 200 -19.59 10.43 -23.33
C ARG A 200 -19.67 11.65 -22.40
N LEU A 201 -18.56 12.05 -21.78
CA LEU A 201 -18.49 13.21 -20.91
C LEU A 201 -18.73 14.52 -21.69
N ASN A 202 -18.22 14.63 -22.91
CA ASN A 202 -18.47 15.80 -23.76
C ASN A 202 -19.95 15.92 -24.15
N ALA A 203 -20.58 14.83 -24.59
CA ALA A 203 -22.00 14.81 -24.92
C ALA A 203 -22.85 15.19 -23.69
N LEU A 204 -22.53 14.65 -22.51
CA LEU A 204 -23.22 15.01 -21.27
C LEU A 204 -23.04 16.48 -20.92
N ARG A 205 -21.83 17.04 -21.07
CA ARG A 205 -21.55 18.47 -20.87
C ARG A 205 -22.40 19.34 -21.80
N LEU A 206 -22.48 18.98 -23.08
CA LEU A 206 -23.27 19.71 -24.08
C LEU A 206 -24.78 19.66 -23.74
N LEU A 207 -25.31 18.48 -23.40
CA LEU A 207 -26.71 18.34 -23.00
C LEU A 207 -27.04 19.11 -21.71
N ASN A 208 -26.15 19.06 -20.71
CA ASN A 208 -26.31 19.77 -19.44
C ASN A 208 -26.32 21.30 -19.60
N ALA A 209 -25.76 21.83 -20.68
CA ALA A 209 -25.73 23.26 -20.98
C ALA A 209 -26.98 23.73 -21.76
N ILE A 210 -28.00 22.90 -21.95
CA ILE A 210 -29.29 23.29 -22.53
C ILE A 210 -30.28 23.53 -21.37
N PRO A 211 -30.61 24.80 -21.03
CA PRO A 211 -31.46 25.10 -19.86
C PRO A 211 -32.85 24.46 -19.93
N GLN A 212 -33.39 24.28 -21.13
CA GLN A 212 -34.71 23.69 -21.39
C GLN A 212 -34.77 22.20 -21.00
N LEU A 213 -33.62 21.52 -20.84
CA LEU A 213 -33.54 20.16 -20.33
C LEU A 213 -33.48 20.09 -18.79
N GLY A 214 -33.62 21.23 -18.10
CA GLY A 214 -33.61 21.33 -16.65
C GLY A 214 -32.21 21.33 -16.04
N ALA A 215 -32.12 21.07 -14.74
CA ALA A 215 -30.86 21.12 -14.00
C ALA A 215 -29.82 20.10 -14.54
N PRO A 216 -28.52 20.47 -14.56
CA PRO A 216 -27.44 19.56 -14.93
C PRO A 216 -27.45 18.27 -14.11
N VAL A 217 -27.07 17.16 -14.75
CA VAL A 217 -26.99 15.83 -14.13
C VAL A 217 -25.56 15.32 -14.25
N GLY A 218 -25.01 14.75 -13.16
CA GLY A 218 -23.67 14.15 -13.17
C GLY A 218 -22.55 15.15 -13.44
N SER A 219 -22.68 16.39 -12.95
CA SER A 219 -21.69 17.46 -13.15
C SER A 219 -20.33 17.16 -12.52
N ASP A 220 -20.28 16.24 -11.54
CA ASP A 220 -19.08 15.80 -10.85
C ASP A 220 -18.35 14.64 -11.55
N LEU A 221 -18.94 14.02 -12.58
CA LEU A 221 -18.42 12.79 -13.20
C LEU A 221 -17.06 12.96 -13.86
N ALA A 222 -16.78 14.12 -14.48
CA ALA A 222 -15.48 14.42 -15.06
C ALA A 222 -14.38 14.49 -13.98
N LEU A 223 -14.64 15.24 -12.90
CA LEU A 223 -13.72 15.35 -11.76
C LEU A 223 -13.54 14.02 -11.01
N ARG A 224 -14.58 13.19 -10.94
CA ARG A 224 -14.47 11.82 -10.39
C ARG A 224 -13.51 10.97 -11.22
N ALA A 225 -13.62 10.99 -12.54
CA ALA A 225 -12.72 10.23 -13.40
C ALA A 225 -11.25 10.68 -13.26
N GLU A 226 -10.99 11.99 -13.26
CA GLU A 226 -9.65 12.53 -13.07
C GLU A 226 -9.05 12.08 -11.72
N ARG A 227 -9.85 12.11 -10.65
CA ARG A 227 -9.42 11.64 -9.33
C ARG A 227 -9.10 10.14 -9.31
N ILE A 228 -9.89 9.32 -10.00
CA ILE A 228 -9.61 7.88 -10.12
C ILE A 228 -8.27 7.68 -10.84
N LEU A 229 -8.06 8.34 -11.99
CA LEU A 229 -6.84 8.18 -12.80
C LEU A 229 -5.57 8.74 -12.13
N ALA A 230 -5.71 9.78 -11.31
CA ALA A 230 -4.61 10.41 -10.58
C ALA A 230 -4.11 9.55 -9.40
N ARG A 231 -4.97 8.69 -8.82
CA ARG A 231 -4.61 7.79 -7.71
C ARG A 231 -3.86 6.53 -8.16
N VAL A 232 -3.88 6.23 -9.45
CA VAL A 232 -3.30 5.00 -9.98
C VAL A 232 -1.82 5.21 -10.29
N PRO A 233 -0.91 4.46 -9.67
CA PRO A 233 0.52 4.63 -9.89
C PRO A 233 0.90 4.36 -11.34
N HIS A 234 1.85 5.14 -11.84
CA HIS A 234 2.49 4.91 -13.13
C HIS A 234 3.78 4.12 -12.91
N CYS A 235 4.16 3.29 -13.89
CA CYS A 235 5.39 2.52 -13.84
C CYS A 235 6.06 2.57 -15.21
N ASP A 236 7.26 3.13 -15.26
CA ASP A 236 8.09 3.23 -16.46
C ASP A 236 9.01 2.01 -16.66
N PHE A 237 9.05 1.10 -15.68
CA PHE A 237 9.94 -0.06 -15.72
C PHE A 237 9.37 -1.17 -16.59
N ALA A 238 10.21 -1.75 -17.45
CA ALA A 238 9.84 -2.98 -18.12
C ALA A 238 9.76 -4.13 -17.11
N ASN A 239 8.91 -5.12 -17.35
CA ASN A 239 8.75 -6.27 -16.44
C ASN A 239 10.08 -7.03 -16.19
N ALA A 240 11.02 -6.99 -17.13
CA ALA A 240 12.35 -7.57 -16.97
C ALA A 240 13.17 -6.80 -15.91
N ASP A 241 13.18 -5.47 -15.99
CA ASP A 241 13.88 -4.60 -15.05
C ASP A 241 13.28 -4.71 -13.64
N VAL A 242 11.95 -4.81 -13.53
CA VAL A 242 11.28 -5.09 -12.25
C VAL A 242 11.76 -6.41 -11.67
N ARG A 243 11.79 -7.49 -12.47
CA ARG A 243 12.24 -8.80 -12.01
C ARG A 243 13.70 -8.79 -11.54
N GLU A 244 14.57 -8.03 -12.20
CA GLU A 244 15.98 -7.91 -11.83
C GLU A 244 16.20 -7.12 -10.54
N ALA A 245 15.35 -6.13 -10.25
CA ALA A 245 15.41 -5.34 -9.03
C ALA A 245 14.87 -6.09 -7.79
N LEU A 246 13.86 -6.95 -7.99
CA LEU A 246 13.15 -7.59 -6.88
C LEU A 246 14.00 -8.45 -5.92
N PRO A 247 15.09 -9.13 -6.33
CA PRO A 247 15.95 -9.87 -5.40
C PRO A 247 16.57 -9.02 -4.29
N LEU A 248 16.74 -7.71 -4.52
CA LEU A 248 17.32 -6.76 -3.57
C LEU A 248 16.21 -6.10 -2.73
N GLU A 249 15.13 -5.71 -3.38
CA GLU A 249 14.04 -4.94 -2.78
C GLU A 249 12.70 -5.56 -3.17
N PRO A 250 11.81 -5.95 -2.25
CA PRO A 250 10.62 -6.74 -2.58
C PRO A 250 9.51 -5.95 -3.29
N ARG A 251 9.79 -4.73 -3.74
CA ARG A 251 8.82 -3.87 -4.43
C ARG A 251 9.47 -3.22 -5.65
N CYS A 252 8.63 -2.86 -6.61
CA CYS A 252 9.08 -2.19 -7.83
C CYS A 252 9.67 -0.82 -7.48
N PRO A 253 10.92 -0.52 -7.90
CA PRO A 253 11.54 0.78 -7.61
C PRO A 253 10.88 1.94 -8.34
N GLY A 254 10.10 1.68 -9.41
CA GLY A 254 9.41 2.71 -10.17
C GLY A 254 8.08 3.15 -9.56
N CYS A 255 7.28 2.19 -9.06
CA CYS A 255 5.89 2.46 -8.65
C CYS A 255 5.57 2.06 -7.20
N ASP A 256 6.48 1.38 -6.52
CA ASP A 256 6.34 0.84 -5.15
C ASP A 256 5.01 0.08 -4.92
N LEU A 257 4.50 -0.57 -5.98
CA LEU A 257 3.19 -1.24 -5.96
C LEU A 257 3.17 -2.33 -4.89
N ASP A 258 2.24 -2.21 -3.94
CA ASP A 258 2.00 -3.27 -2.97
C ASP A 258 1.36 -4.48 -3.67
N LEU A 259 1.79 -5.71 -3.36
CA LEU A 259 1.17 -6.92 -3.90
C LEU A 259 -0.32 -7.03 -3.56
N MET A 260 -0.73 -6.41 -2.44
CA MET A 260 -2.12 -6.31 -1.98
C MET A 260 -2.95 -5.28 -2.75
N ALA A 261 -2.31 -4.42 -3.55
CA ALA A 261 -2.99 -3.35 -4.24
C ALA A 261 -3.87 -3.94 -5.36
N ALA A 262 -5.18 -3.71 -5.25
CA ALA A 262 -6.10 -3.97 -6.34
C ALA A 262 -6.27 -2.70 -7.19
N PRO A 263 -6.39 -2.82 -8.52
CA PRO A 263 -6.77 -1.68 -9.33
C PRO A 263 -8.21 -1.26 -8.97
N PRO A 264 -8.58 0.02 -9.05
CA PRO A 264 -9.91 0.54 -8.64
C PRO A 264 -11.07 0.12 -9.58
N SER A 265 -11.17 -1.17 -9.93
CA SER A 265 -12.10 -1.68 -10.95
C SER A 265 -13.56 -1.43 -10.61
N ALA A 266 -13.94 -1.63 -9.35
CA ALA A 266 -15.31 -1.38 -8.90
C ALA A 266 -15.68 0.11 -8.97
N GLU A 267 -14.73 0.99 -8.66
CA GLU A 267 -14.93 2.44 -8.70
C GLU A 267 -15.07 2.94 -10.14
N VAL A 268 -14.27 2.38 -11.07
CA VAL A 268 -14.37 2.64 -12.52
C VAL A 268 -15.70 2.12 -13.08
N ALA A 269 -16.11 0.90 -12.72
CA ALA A 269 -17.39 0.33 -13.16
C ALA A 269 -18.59 1.16 -12.67
N ALA A 270 -18.60 1.54 -11.40
CA ALA A 270 -19.64 2.40 -10.83
C ALA A 270 -19.68 3.78 -11.52
N TRP A 271 -18.51 4.38 -11.76
CA TRP A 271 -18.41 5.63 -12.50
C TRP A 271 -18.95 5.51 -13.94
N HIS A 272 -18.70 4.38 -14.61
CA HIS A 272 -19.23 4.12 -15.94
C HIS A 272 -20.76 4.00 -15.94
N ASP A 273 -21.33 3.27 -14.99
CA ASP A 273 -22.78 3.12 -14.84
C ASP A 273 -23.47 4.46 -14.50
N ASP A 274 -22.83 5.29 -13.66
CA ASP A 274 -23.31 6.65 -13.36
C ASP A 274 -23.33 7.52 -14.63
N CYS A 275 -22.28 7.44 -15.46
CA CYS A 275 -22.21 8.16 -16.74
C CYS A 275 -23.35 7.76 -17.69
N LEU A 276 -23.57 6.45 -17.87
CA LEU A 276 -24.67 5.96 -18.70
C LEU A 276 -26.03 6.37 -18.15
N THR A 277 -26.20 6.36 -16.83
CA THR A 277 -27.44 6.77 -16.18
C THR A 277 -27.74 8.25 -16.40
N ALA A 278 -26.73 9.13 -16.27
CA ALA A 278 -26.85 10.55 -16.52
C ALA A 278 -27.21 10.86 -17.98
N LEU A 279 -26.54 10.22 -18.93
CA LEU A 279 -26.82 10.36 -20.36
C LEU A 279 -28.24 9.90 -20.73
N ARG A 280 -28.67 8.72 -20.24
CA ARG A 280 -30.05 8.23 -20.44
C ARG A 280 -31.10 9.16 -19.85
N LEU A 281 -30.80 9.81 -18.72
CA LEU A 281 -31.71 10.80 -18.15
C LEU A 281 -31.83 12.03 -19.06
N GLN A 282 -30.71 12.58 -19.53
CA GLN A 282 -30.73 13.74 -20.42
C GLN A 282 -31.39 13.42 -21.78
N GLN A 283 -31.12 12.25 -22.36
CA GLN A 283 -31.80 11.81 -23.58
C GLN A 283 -33.32 11.72 -23.38
N ARG A 284 -33.79 11.18 -22.26
CA ARG A 284 -35.24 11.13 -21.94
C ARG A 284 -35.84 12.52 -21.80
N ARG A 285 -35.11 13.48 -21.20
CA ARG A 285 -35.57 14.86 -21.09
C ARG A 285 -35.62 15.53 -22.46
N LEU A 286 -34.61 15.32 -23.30
CA LEU A 286 -34.58 15.81 -24.68
C LEU A 286 -35.74 15.26 -25.51
N ALA A 287 -35.98 13.95 -25.47
CA ALA A 287 -37.09 13.33 -26.18
C ALA A 287 -38.46 13.88 -25.72
N ARG A 288 -38.66 14.06 -24.41
CA ARG A 288 -39.90 14.66 -23.87
C ARG A 288 -40.08 16.11 -24.33
N ALA A 289 -39.02 16.92 -24.29
CA ALA A 289 -39.06 18.30 -24.72
C ALA A 289 -39.36 18.42 -26.23
N ALA A 290 -38.75 17.57 -27.04
CA ALA A 290 -38.98 17.53 -28.49
C ALA A 290 -40.38 17.03 -28.86
N ILE A 291 -40.94 16.05 -28.15
CA ILE A 291 -42.34 15.61 -28.36
C ILE A 291 -43.32 16.73 -28.01
N ALA A 292 -43.14 17.39 -26.86
CA ALA A 292 -44.00 18.52 -26.46
C ALA A 292 -43.96 19.67 -27.48
N ARG A 293 -42.81 19.87 -28.15
CA ARG A 293 -42.64 20.81 -29.25
C ARG A 293 -43.48 20.44 -30.47
N ALA A 294 -43.33 19.21 -30.95
CA ALA A 294 -44.00 18.73 -32.17
C ALA A 294 -45.52 18.66 -32.03
N THR A 295 -46.04 18.45 -30.82
CA THR A 295 -47.49 18.46 -30.57
C THR A 295 -48.06 19.87 -30.36
N GLY A 296 -47.23 20.86 -30.03
CA GLY A 296 -47.64 22.25 -29.78
C GLY A 296 -47.63 23.14 -31.02
N ASN A 297 -46.63 22.98 -31.91
CA ASN A 297 -46.47 23.75 -33.14
C ASN A 297 -46.48 22.79 -34.33
N GLY A 298 -47.43 22.96 -35.26
CA GLY A 298 -47.67 22.05 -36.38
C GLY A 298 -46.39 21.63 -37.12
N ALA A 299 -46.33 20.32 -37.42
CA ALA A 299 -45.25 19.55 -38.05
C ALA A 299 -44.18 20.34 -38.83
N ASP A 300 -43.06 20.65 -38.17
CA ASP A 300 -41.81 20.98 -38.85
C ASP A 300 -41.10 19.67 -39.26
N PRO A 301 -40.93 19.40 -40.57
CA PRO A 301 -40.27 18.18 -41.07
C PRO A 301 -38.78 18.06 -40.69
N ALA A 302 -38.11 19.14 -40.25
CA ALA A 302 -36.77 19.07 -39.68
C ALA A 302 -36.79 18.48 -38.27
N ILE A 303 -37.77 18.89 -37.44
CA ILE A 303 -38.01 18.35 -36.09
C ILE A 303 -38.36 16.87 -36.17
N ASP A 304 -39.15 16.47 -37.15
CA ASP A 304 -39.61 15.09 -37.36
C ASP A 304 -38.48 14.12 -37.78
N ARG A 305 -37.42 14.66 -38.41
CA ARG A 305 -36.22 13.91 -38.80
C ARG A 305 -35.25 13.76 -37.63
N PHE A 306 -35.05 14.82 -36.85
CA PHE A 306 -34.27 14.79 -35.61
C PHE A 306 -34.92 13.90 -34.55
N LEU A 307 -36.25 13.98 -34.39
CA LEU A 307 -37.03 13.10 -33.52
C LEU A 307 -36.83 11.63 -33.87
N ARG A 308 -36.77 11.25 -35.15
CA ARG A 308 -36.49 9.86 -35.56
C ARG A 308 -35.10 9.38 -35.17
N VAL A 309 -34.10 10.25 -35.19
CA VAL A 309 -32.73 9.93 -34.75
C VAL A 309 -32.65 9.81 -33.22
N VAL A 310 -33.32 10.69 -32.48
CA VAL A 310 -33.32 10.68 -31.00
C VAL A 310 -34.26 9.61 -30.41
N GLN A 311 -35.37 9.28 -31.07
CA GLN A 311 -36.36 8.28 -30.63
C GLN A 311 -35.91 6.83 -30.82
N ALA A 312 -34.80 6.58 -31.54
CA ALA A 312 -34.24 5.25 -31.71
C ALA A 312 -33.79 4.59 -30.37
N SER A 313 -33.97 5.27 -29.23
CA SER A 313 -33.79 4.76 -27.86
C SER A 313 -32.36 4.36 -27.51
N ASP A 314 -31.41 4.56 -28.40
CA ASP A 314 -30.00 4.30 -28.18
C ASP A 314 -29.26 5.59 -27.81
N VAL A 315 -28.42 5.51 -26.77
CA VAL A 315 -27.60 6.61 -26.26
C VAL A 315 -26.36 6.81 -27.13
N LEU A 316 -25.88 5.73 -27.77
CA LEU A 316 -24.64 5.72 -28.53
C LEU A 316 -24.70 6.62 -29.78
N PRO A 317 -25.72 6.56 -30.65
CA PRO A 317 -25.82 7.45 -31.81
C PRO A 317 -25.92 8.92 -31.41
N LEU A 318 -26.52 9.22 -30.26
CA LEU A 318 -26.57 10.58 -29.73
C LEU A 318 -25.15 11.04 -29.34
N ILE A 319 -24.38 10.24 -28.60
CA ILE A 319 -23.00 10.60 -28.22
C ILE A 319 -22.14 10.91 -29.46
N GLU A 320 -22.26 10.11 -30.51
CA GLU A 320 -21.46 10.25 -31.74
C GLU A 320 -21.74 11.54 -32.52
N VAL A 321 -22.99 12.02 -32.48
CA VAL A 321 -23.44 13.20 -33.24
C VAL A 321 -23.41 14.48 -32.41
N MET A 322 -23.32 14.39 -31.07
CA MET A 322 -23.35 15.56 -30.19
C MET A 322 -22.06 16.40 -30.28
N ASP A 323 -22.18 17.56 -30.92
CA ASP A 323 -21.19 18.64 -30.93
C ASP A 323 -21.83 20.01 -30.56
N GLU A 324 -21.04 21.08 -30.53
CA GLU A 324 -21.52 22.44 -30.26
C GLU A 324 -22.60 22.93 -31.26
N SER A 325 -22.54 22.50 -32.52
CA SER A 325 -23.49 22.91 -33.56
C SER A 325 -24.84 22.25 -33.35
N VAL A 326 -24.83 20.94 -33.07
CA VAL A 326 -26.03 20.17 -32.72
C VAL A 326 -26.61 20.68 -31.40
N GLN A 327 -25.77 21.01 -30.42
CA GLN A 327 -26.24 21.64 -29.18
C GLN A 327 -26.96 22.98 -29.45
N ALA A 328 -26.39 23.85 -30.29
CA ALA A 328 -27.00 25.13 -30.64
C ALA A 328 -28.36 24.94 -31.34
N LEU A 329 -28.43 24.03 -32.31
CA LEU A 329 -29.66 23.67 -33.01
C LEU A 329 -30.74 23.16 -32.04
N ILE A 330 -30.39 22.26 -31.12
CA ILE A 330 -31.32 21.76 -30.11
C ILE A 330 -31.80 22.90 -29.21
N ARG A 331 -30.89 23.80 -28.80
CA ARG A 331 -31.23 24.93 -27.94
C ARG A 331 -32.20 25.88 -28.65
N GLU A 332 -31.94 26.24 -29.90
CA GLU A 332 -32.82 27.10 -30.72
C GLU A 332 -34.20 26.45 -30.89
N MET A 333 -34.24 25.18 -31.28
CA MET A 333 -35.47 24.40 -31.41
C MET A 333 -36.30 24.40 -30.13
N LEU A 334 -35.67 24.35 -28.96
CA LEU A 334 -36.38 24.33 -27.68
C LEU A 334 -36.69 25.75 -27.12
N ALA A 335 -36.03 26.80 -27.61
CA ALA A 335 -36.13 28.16 -27.09
C ALA A 335 -37.17 29.04 -27.80
N GLU A 336 -37.45 28.81 -29.09
CA GLU A 336 -38.49 29.56 -29.79
C GLU A 336 -39.83 29.40 -29.06
N HIS A 337 -40.66 30.44 -28.92
CA HIS A 337 -41.95 30.37 -28.22
C HIS A 337 -43.05 30.83 -29.16
#